data_AF-A0A2I1GIY1-F1
#
_entry.id   AF-A0A2I1GIY1-F1
#
_cell.length_a   1.000
_cell.length_b   1.000
_cell.length_c   1.000
_cell.angle_alpha   90.00
_cell.angle_beta   90.00
_cell.angle_gamma   90.00
#
_symmetry.space_group_name_H-M   'P 1'
#
loop_
_entity.id
_entity.type
_entity.pdbx_description
1 polymer ?
#
loop_
_entity_poly.entity_id
_entity_poly.type
_entity_poly.pdbx_seq_one_letter_code
_entity_poly.pdbx_strand_id
1 'polypeptide(L)'
;MGDELVGQHEGIDPELIAKGIFDEESEFPYINVPITFTNMNGICKQCNRSNTFANWCQPCNSKRFQKQYEADKKFSSGNKMIDEFISYVQENASRPSEVIEWIPYERLINIRFFEKNYFKNRLMETYIANWMDGYIIGWDQETNNWKRNYTGVEVLLKKIDDSCVHFRSPGDFLNEIKSQFKLNTCDIIIKCYGITRDPYTGTYFMVMQ
;
A
#
# COMPACT_ATOMS: atom_id res chain seq x y z
N MET A 1 -64.96 22.16 15.94
CA MET A 1 -63.98 22.75 15.00
C MET A 1 -62.64 22.67 15.71
N GLY A 2 -61.77 21.71 15.46
CA GLY A 2 -61.62 20.81 14.32
C GLY A 2 -60.12 20.67 14.10
N ASP A 3 -59.58 19.55 14.55
CA ASP A 3 -58.38 18.81 14.14
C ASP A 3 -57.09 19.58 13.79
N GLU A 4 -56.09 19.42 14.69
CA GLU A 4 -54.67 19.57 14.37
C GLU A 4 -54.20 18.38 13.52
N LEU A 5 -53.44 18.71 12.47
CA LEU A 5 -52.87 17.79 11.50
C LEU A 5 -51.85 16.86 12.16
N VAL A 6 -52.10 15.55 12.06
CA VAL A 6 -51.17 14.48 12.38
C VAL A 6 -49.98 14.53 11.41
N GLY A 7 -48.82 14.96 11.90
CA GLY A 7 -47.53 14.67 11.26
C GLY A 7 -47.08 13.26 11.66
N GLN A 8 -47.05 12.34 10.71
CA GLN A 8 -46.54 10.98 10.92
C GLN A 8 -45.02 11.04 11.12
N HIS A 9 -44.53 10.63 12.31
CA HIS A 9 -43.13 10.30 12.52
C HIS A 9 -42.85 8.95 11.86
N GLU A 10 -42.22 8.96 10.69
CA GLU A 10 -41.60 7.75 10.15
C GLU A 10 -40.43 7.34 11.06
N GLY A 11 -40.50 6.11 11.56
CA GLY A 11 -39.54 5.56 12.51
C GLY A 11 -38.13 5.44 11.93
N ILE A 12 -37.14 5.75 12.76
CA ILE A 12 -35.72 5.61 12.46
C ILE A 12 -35.39 4.14 12.21
N ASP A 13 -34.59 3.87 11.17
CA ASP A 13 -34.15 2.52 10.80
C ASP A 13 -33.35 1.87 11.96
N PRO A 14 -33.83 0.75 12.54
CA PRO A 14 -33.15 0.05 13.64
C PRO A 14 -31.71 -0.37 13.31
N GLU A 15 -31.38 -0.56 12.03
CA GLU A 15 -30.05 -0.97 11.59
C GLU A 15 -29.02 0.17 11.73
N LEU A 16 -29.47 1.43 11.72
CA LEU A 16 -28.63 2.61 11.92
C LEU A 16 -28.35 2.88 13.40
N ILE A 17 -29.32 2.58 14.28
CA ILE A 17 -29.15 2.60 15.74
C ILE A 17 -28.12 1.56 16.16
N ALA A 18 -28.21 0.34 15.62
CA ALA A 18 -27.26 -0.74 15.92
C ALA A 18 -25.81 -0.46 15.50
N LYS A 19 -25.58 0.49 14.57
CA LYS A 19 -24.26 0.91 14.10
C LYS A 19 -23.69 2.11 14.88
N GLY A 20 -24.40 2.62 15.88
CA GLY A 20 -23.94 3.73 16.73
C GLY A 20 -23.83 5.08 16.02
N ILE A 21 -24.59 5.27 14.92
CA ILE A 21 -24.54 6.48 14.09
C ILE A 21 -25.46 7.58 14.65
N PHE A 22 -26.45 7.21 15.46
CA PHE A 22 -27.39 8.14 16.10
C PHE A 22 -27.41 7.92 17.60
N ASP A 23 -27.44 9.01 18.35
CA ASP A 23 -27.65 9.07 19.80
C ASP A 23 -29.08 9.60 20.04
N GLU A 24 -29.90 8.88 20.81
CA GLU A 24 -31.33 9.20 20.99
C GLU A 24 -31.57 10.50 21.78
N GLU A 25 -30.53 11.11 22.39
CA GLU A 25 -30.67 12.25 23.31
C GLU A 25 -30.26 13.63 22.76
N SER A 26 -30.00 13.78 21.46
CA SER A 26 -29.55 15.05 20.87
C SER A 26 -30.70 16.00 20.50
N GLU A 27 -31.06 16.95 21.39
CA GLU A 27 -32.01 18.07 21.14
C GLU A 27 -31.41 19.24 20.31
N PHE A 28 -30.67 18.98 19.23
CA PHE A 28 -30.28 20.04 18.29
C PHE A 28 -31.11 19.97 17.00
N PRO A 29 -31.65 21.10 16.50
CA PRO A 29 -32.53 21.10 15.34
C PRO A 29 -31.80 20.59 14.09
N TYR A 30 -32.35 19.54 13.50
CA TYR A 30 -31.85 18.89 12.29
C TYR A 30 -31.80 19.86 11.11
N ILE A 31 -30.62 20.38 10.78
CA ILE A 31 -30.37 20.90 9.44
C ILE A 31 -30.10 19.67 8.57
N ASN A 32 -31.06 19.32 7.70
CA ASN A 32 -30.84 18.40 6.58
C ASN A 32 -29.85 19.04 5.59
N VAL A 33 -28.58 19.05 5.93
CA VAL A 33 -27.52 19.23 4.95
C VAL A 33 -27.38 17.87 4.27
N PRO A 34 -27.61 17.74 2.95
CA PRO A 34 -27.22 16.55 2.25
C PRO A 34 -25.72 16.39 2.49
N ILE A 35 -25.30 15.38 3.25
CA ILE A 35 -23.91 14.94 3.24
C ILE A 35 -23.72 14.31 1.87
N THR A 36 -23.51 15.16 0.86
CA THR A 36 -22.83 14.70 -0.35
C THR A 36 -21.50 14.22 0.15
N PHE A 37 -21.28 12.91 0.21
CA PHE A 37 -19.94 12.34 0.25
C PHE A 37 -19.26 12.82 -1.02
N THR A 38 -18.75 14.06 -1.00
CA THR A 38 -17.88 14.57 -2.04
C THR A 38 -16.71 13.62 -2.02
N ASN A 39 -16.62 12.78 -3.05
CA ASN A 39 -15.51 11.88 -3.24
C ASN A 39 -14.24 12.72 -3.28
N MET A 40 -13.59 12.84 -2.12
CA MET A 40 -12.48 13.75 -1.85
C MET A 40 -11.26 13.45 -2.71
N ASN A 41 -11.19 12.23 -3.26
CA ASN A 41 -10.10 11.74 -4.09
C ASN A 41 -10.38 11.90 -5.61
N GLY A 42 -11.57 12.37 -5.98
CA GLY A 42 -12.00 12.56 -7.37
C GLY A 42 -12.35 11.25 -8.09
N ILE A 43 -12.80 11.39 -9.34
CA ILE A 43 -13.23 10.27 -10.19
C ILE A 43 -12.12 9.88 -11.16
N CYS A 44 -11.91 8.57 -11.34
CA CYS A 44 -10.97 8.05 -12.32
C CYS A 44 -11.49 8.28 -13.75
N LYS A 45 -10.71 8.99 -14.57
CA LYS A 45 -11.06 9.27 -15.98
C LYS A 45 -11.15 8.02 -16.87
N GLN A 46 -10.55 6.90 -16.47
CA GLN A 46 -10.51 5.68 -17.29
C GLN A 46 -11.74 4.78 -17.05
N CYS A 47 -12.21 4.66 -15.80
CA CYS A 47 -13.28 3.73 -15.45
C CYS A 47 -14.51 4.40 -14.83
N ASN A 48 -14.49 5.72 -14.66
CA ASN A 48 -15.56 6.53 -14.06
C ASN A 48 -15.97 6.12 -12.64
N ARG A 49 -15.10 5.38 -11.92
CA ARG A 49 -15.28 5.04 -10.50
C ARG A 49 -14.52 6.01 -9.61
N SER A 50 -14.93 6.09 -8.36
CA SER A 50 -14.22 6.85 -7.32
C SER A 50 -12.78 6.35 -7.17
N ASN A 51 -11.85 7.30 -7.06
CA ASN A 51 -10.47 6.99 -6.69
C ASN A 51 -10.40 6.58 -5.21
N THR A 52 -9.52 5.63 -4.91
CA THR A 52 -9.27 5.22 -3.52
C THR A 52 -8.31 6.17 -2.81
N PHE A 53 -7.50 6.92 -3.56
CA PHE A 53 -6.63 7.98 -3.05
C PHE A 53 -6.37 9.04 -4.13
N ALA A 54 -5.84 10.20 -3.76
CA ALA A 54 -5.47 11.25 -4.72
C ALA A 54 -4.59 10.68 -5.86
N ASN A 55 -5.06 10.83 -7.10
CA ASN A 55 -4.42 10.28 -8.32
C ASN A 55 -4.25 8.74 -8.33
N TRP A 56 -5.04 8.00 -7.54
CA TRP A 56 -4.95 6.54 -7.46
C TRP A 56 -6.32 5.88 -7.62
N CYS A 57 -6.46 5.11 -8.70
CA CYS A 57 -7.63 4.26 -8.92
C CYS A 57 -7.21 2.80 -8.76
N GLN A 58 -7.48 2.20 -7.61
CA GLN A 58 -7.08 0.82 -7.31
C GLN A 58 -7.53 -0.18 -8.40
N PRO A 59 -8.78 -0.18 -8.90
CA PRO A 59 -9.19 -1.13 -9.94
C PRO A 59 -8.43 -0.97 -11.26
N CYS A 60 -8.04 0.25 -11.62
CA CYS A 60 -7.25 0.48 -12.83
C CYS A 60 -5.78 0.15 -12.62
N ASN A 61 -5.22 0.51 -11.47
CA ASN A 61 -3.82 0.28 -11.14
C ASN A 61 -3.52 -1.21 -10.94
N SER A 62 -4.41 -1.97 -10.31
CA SER A 62 -4.34 -3.43 -10.23
C SER A 62 -4.17 -4.06 -11.63
N LYS A 63 -5.02 -3.68 -12.59
CA LYS A 63 -4.91 -4.16 -13.98
C LYS A 63 -3.62 -3.72 -14.68
N ARG A 64 -3.08 -2.54 -14.34
CA ARG A 64 -1.80 -2.06 -14.89
C ARG A 64 -0.63 -2.90 -14.39
N PHE A 65 -0.60 -3.21 -13.09
CA PHE A 65 0.44 -4.07 -12.51
C PHE A 65 0.42 -5.48 -13.11
N GLN A 66 -0.76 -6.09 -13.24
CA GLN A 66 -0.91 -7.40 -13.90
C GLN A 66 -0.32 -7.40 -15.31
N LYS A 67 -0.71 -6.42 -16.14
CA LYS A 67 -0.18 -6.29 -17.50
C LYS A 67 1.33 -6.05 -17.54
N GLN A 68 1.86 -5.26 -16.61
CA GLN A 68 3.29 -4.99 -16.55
C GLN A 68 4.09 -6.26 -16.23
N TYR A 69 3.59 -7.06 -15.30
CA TYR A 69 4.21 -8.34 -14.93
C TYR A 69 4.18 -9.34 -16.09
N GLU A 70 3.07 -9.42 -16.81
CA GLU A 70 2.94 -10.26 -18.02
C GLU A 70 3.86 -9.81 -19.16
N ALA A 71 4.07 -8.50 -19.31
CA ALA A 71 4.79 -7.93 -20.45
C ALA A 71 6.32 -8.00 -20.31
N ASP A 72 6.86 -7.93 -19.09
CA ASP A 72 8.31 -7.77 -18.91
C ASP A 72 8.83 -8.56 -17.70
N LYS A 73 9.67 -9.56 -18.01
CA LYS A 73 10.30 -10.43 -17.00
C LYS A 73 11.23 -9.69 -16.05
N LYS A 74 11.65 -8.45 -16.35
CA LYS A 74 12.47 -7.65 -15.43
C LYS A 74 11.75 -7.31 -14.11
N PHE A 75 10.43 -7.43 -14.08
CA PHE A 75 9.61 -7.25 -12.87
C PHE A 75 9.43 -8.53 -12.06
N SER A 76 9.99 -9.66 -12.52
CA SER A 76 10.05 -10.91 -11.76
C SER A 76 11.38 -11.02 -11.03
N SER A 77 11.32 -11.46 -9.78
CA SER A 77 12.48 -11.81 -8.95
C SER A 77 13.10 -13.16 -9.33
N GLY A 78 12.42 -13.96 -10.16
CA GLY A 78 12.72 -15.37 -10.39
C GLY A 78 12.40 -16.26 -9.19
N ASN A 79 11.83 -15.72 -8.11
CA ASN A 79 11.32 -16.45 -6.97
C ASN A 79 9.79 -16.35 -6.95
N LYS A 80 9.13 -17.49 -7.23
CA LYS A 80 7.67 -17.57 -7.33
C LYS A 80 6.93 -16.98 -6.12
N MET A 81 7.43 -17.22 -4.90
CA MET A 81 6.76 -16.74 -3.69
C MET A 81 6.86 -15.21 -3.59
N ILE A 82 8.05 -14.64 -3.81
CA ILE A 82 8.25 -13.18 -3.80
C ILE A 82 7.40 -12.52 -4.88
N ASP A 83 7.34 -13.11 -6.06
CA ASP A 83 6.56 -12.60 -7.18
C ASP A 83 5.05 -12.63 -6.87
N GLU A 84 4.53 -13.74 -6.32
CA GLU A 84 3.14 -13.85 -5.86
C GLU A 84 2.82 -12.83 -4.76
N PHE A 85 3.74 -12.63 -3.82
CA PHE A 85 3.62 -11.63 -2.76
C PHE A 85 3.52 -10.21 -3.31
N ILE A 86 4.45 -9.83 -4.20
CA ILE A 86 4.47 -8.49 -4.82
C ILE A 86 3.20 -8.27 -5.62
N SER A 87 2.78 -9.25 -6.43
CA SER A 87 1.52 -9.18 -7.19
C SER A 87 0.33 -8.95 -6.26
N TYR A 88 0.22 -9.73 -5.17
CA TYR A 88 -0.86 -9.59 -4.20
C TYR A 88 -0.90 -8.18 -3.59
N VAL A 89 0.23 -7.63 -3.17
CA VAL A 89 0.27 -6.28 -2.57
C VAL A 89 -0.09 -5.21 -3.60
N GLN A 90 0.45 -5.29 -4.81
CA GLN A 90 0.18 -4.34 -5.89
C GLN A 90 -1.28 -4.35 -6.34
N GLU A 91 -1.90 -5.53 -6.41
CA GLU A 91 -3.32 -5.67 -6.75
C GLU A 91 -4.23 -5.05 -5.69
N ASN A 92 -3.86 -5.10 -4.42
CA ASN A 92 -4.69 -4.62 -3.31
C ASN A 92 -4.34 -3.18 -2.87
N ALA A 93 -3.28 -2.57 -3.41
CA ALA A 93 -2.83 -1.24 -3.02
C ALA A 93 -3.90 -0.17 -3.29
N SER A 94 -4.33 0.51 -2.23
CA SER A 94 -5.35 1.56 -2.25
C SER A 94 -4.76 2.96 -2.46
N ARG A 95 -3.44 3.10 -2.31
CA ARG A 95 -2.66 4.34 -2.47
C ARG A 95 -1.21 4.03 -2.86
N PRO A 96 -0.46 5.00 -3.43
CA PRO A 96 0.91 4.76 -3.89
C PRO A 96 1.87 4.25 -2.80
N SER A 97 1.71 4.71 -1.56
CA SER A 97 2.59 4.34 -0.44
C SER A 97 2.44 2.90 0.04
N GLU A 98 1.44 2.17 -0.44
CA GLU A 98 1.23 0.75 -0.13
C GLU A 98 1.88 -0.17 -1.17
N VAL A 99 2.40 0.40 -2.27
CA VAL A 99 3.03 -0.37 -3.34
C VAL A 99 4.38 -0.89 -2.87
N ILE A 100 4.58 -2.18 -3.06
CA ILE A 100 5.89 -2.84 -2.93
C ILE A 100 6.32 -3.26 -4.33
N GLU A 101 7.56 -2.96 -4.69
CA GLU A 101 8.13 -3.25 -6.01
C GLU A 101 9.22 -4.33 -5.93
N TRP A 102 9.36 -5.11 -6.99
CA TRP A 102 10.64 -5.77 -7.24
C TRP A 102 11.61 -4.72 -7.76
N ILE A 103 12.71 -4.52 -7.04
CA ILE A 103 13.73 -3.52 -7.38
C ILE A 103 14.95 -4.28 -7.87
N PRO A 104 15.33 -4.14 -9.16
CA PRO A 104 16.57 -4.74 -9.66
C PRO A 104 17.76 -4.16 -8.89
N TYR A 105 18.67 -5.01 -8.43
CA TYR A 105 19.74 -4.62 -7.51
C TYR A 105 20.68 -3.57 -8.13
N GLU A 106 20.89 -3.62 -9.44
CA GLU A 106 21.65 -2.64 -10.20
C GLU A 106 21.03 -1.23 -10.21
N ARG A 107 19.78 -1.08 -9.78
CA ARG A 107 19.11 0.22 -9.59
C ARG A 107 19.46 0.87 -8.25
N LEU A 108 20.14 0.14 -7.36
CA LEU A 108 20.64 0.60 -6.08
C LEU A 108 22.14 0.86 -6.18
N ILE A 109 22.54 2.12 -6.02
CA ILE A 109 23.95 2.55 -6.14
C ILE A 109 24.46 3.07 -4.81
N ASN A 110 25.79 3.23 -4.71
CA ASN A 110 26.47 3.73 -3.51
C ASN A 110 26.11 2.93 -2.24
N ILE A 111 25.92 1.62 -2.38
CA ILE A 111 25.58 0.74 -1.27
C ILE A 111 26.73 0.75 -0.26
N ARG A 112 26.44 1.13 0.97
CA ARG A 112 27.41 1.18 2.08
C ARG A 112 26.81 0.61 3.35
N PHE A 113 27.64 -0.07 4.13
CA PHE A 113 27.25 -0.53 5.46
C PHE A 113 26.85 0.65 6.34
N PHE A 114 25.75 0.50 7.09
CA PHE A 114 25.27 1.50 8.03
C PHE A 114 25.45 1.01 9.46
N GLU A 115 24.79 -0.10 9.81
CA GLU A 115 24.87 -0.65 11.16
C GLU A 115 24.64 -2.16 11.19
N LYS A 116 25.01 -2.74 12.33
CA LYS A 116 24.78 -4.14 12.67
C LYS A 116 24.22 -4.18 14.08
N ASN A 117 23.04 -4.76 14.22
CA ASN A 117 22.37 -4.89 15.52
C ASN A 117 21.87 -6.32 15.74
N TYR A 118 21.57 -6.65 16.99
CA TYR A 118 20.99 -7.93 17.37
C TYR A 118 19.56 -7.71 17.87
N PHE A 119 18.59 -8.38 17.24
CA PHE A 119 17.18 -8.29 17.63
C PHE A 119 16.58 -9.69 17.72
N LYS A 120 15.99 -10.05 18.87
CA LYS A 120 15.41 -11.39 19.12
C LYS A 120 16.37 -12.54 18.76
N ASN A 121 17.64 -12.42 19.13
CA ASN A 121 18.72 -13.37 18.81
C ASN A 121 19.03 -13.51 17.31
N ARG A 122 18.57 -12.58 16.46
CA ARG A 122 18.90 -12.51 15.04
C ARG A 122 19.87 -11.38 14.80
N LEU A 123 20.84 -11.63 13.93
CA LEU A 123 21.78 -10.63 13.48
C LEU A 123 21.17 -9.87 12.30
N MET A 124 21.02 -8.57 12.44
CA MET A 124 20.46 -7.70 11.42
C MET A 124 21.52 -6.72 10.95
N GLU A 125 21.83 -6.78 9.66
CA GLU A 125 22.71 -5.83 9.00
C GLU A 125 21.86 -4.87 8.17
N THR A 126 22.13 -3.58 8.33
CA THR A 126 21.49 -2.51 7.58
C THR A 126 22.53 -1.80 6.73
N TYR A 127 22.17 -1.55 5.49
CA TYR A 127 22.97 -0.81 4.52
C TYR A 127 22.17 0.41 4.05
N ILE A 128 22.87 1.43 3.56
CA ILE A 128 22.28 2.59 2.89
C ILE A 128 22.60 2.50 1.41
N ALA A 129 21.65 2.87 0.55
CA ALA A 129 21.83 2.95 -0.89
C ALA A 129 21.07 4.15 -1.48
N ASN A 130 21.43 4.59 -2.68
CA ASN A 130 20.59 5.47 -3.48
C ASN A 130 19.80 4.66 -4.51
N TRP A 131 18.48 4.77 -4.48
CA TRP A 131 17.62 4.15 -5.49
C TRP A 131 17.38 5.11 -6.66
N MET A 132 17.85 4.71 -7.84
CA MET A 132 17.85 5.58 -9.02
C MET A 132 16.46 5.81 -9.64
N ASP A 133 15.51 4.89 -9.47
CA ASP A 133 14.17 5.04 -10.06
C ASP A 133 13.20 5.80 -9.14
N GLY A 134 13.40 5.69 -7.83
CA GLY A 134 12.49 6.19 -6.81
C GLY A 134 11.13 5.47 -6.79
N TYR A 135 10.34 5.76 -5.76
CA TYR A 135 9.06 5.10 -5.54
C TYR A 135 7.94 5.70 -6.40
N ILE A 136 6.93 4.88 -6.69
CA ILE A 136 5.71 5.27 -7.39
C ILE A 136 4.91 6.27 -6.55
N ILE A 137 4.48 7.37 -7.18
CA ILE A 137 3.61 8.39 -6.58
C ILE A 137 2.25 8.52 -7.28
N GLY A 138 2.06 7.79 -8.39
CA GLY A 138 0.79 7.75 -9.11
C GLY A 138 0.95 7.22 -10.53
N TRP A 139 -0.13 7.30 -11.30
CA TRP A 139 -0.13 6.95 -12.71
C TRP A 139 -0.24 8.19 -13.58
N ASP A 140 0.63 8.32 -14.58
CA ASP A 140 0.57 9.35 -15.60
C ASP A 140 -0.20 8.84 -16.82
N GLN A 141 -1.34 9.46 -17.12
CA GLN A 141 -2.18 9.07 -18.26
C GLN A 141 -1.61 9.54 -19.59
N GLU A 142 -0.85 10.64 -19.62
CA GLU A 142 -0.31 11.22 -20.85
C GLU A 142 0.85 10.40 -21.35
N THR A 143 1.75 10.01 -20.44
CA THR A 143 2.91 9.16 -20.79
C THR A 143 2.59 7.67 -20.72
N ASN A 144 1.39 7.30 -20.25
CA ASN A 144 0.97 5.92 -20.01
C ASN A 144 2.01 5.13 -19.19
N ASN A 145 2.53 5.75 -18.12
CA ASN A 145 3.59 5.19 -17.29
C ASN A 145 3.42 5.58 -15.81
N TRP A 146 4.13 4.89 -14.92
CA TRP A 146 4.16 5.24 -13.50
C TRP A 146 4.89 6.56 -13.29
N LYS A 147 4.22 7.48 -12.60
CA LYS A 147 4.85 8.69 -12.08
C LYS A 147 5.67 8.30 -10.86
N ARG A 148 6.97 8.62 -10.85
CA ARG A 148 7.89 8.32 -9.73
C ARG A 148 8.48 9.58 -9.12
N ASN A 149 8.95 9.44 -7.88
CA ASN A 149 9.79 10.45 -7.24
C ASN A 149 11.27 10.19 -7.53
N TYR A 150 11.77 10.67 -8.68
CA TYR A 150 13.11 10.38 -9.21
C TYR A 150 14.29 11.04 -8.47
N THR A 151 14.06 11.83 -7.42
CA THR A 151 15.15 12.54 -6.73
C THR A 151 15.91 11.59 -5.79
N GLY A 152 16.83 10.80 -6.35
CA GLY A 152 17.90 10.07 -5.65
C GLY A 152 17.53 9.62 -4.24
N VAL A 153 16.52 8.75 -4.13
CA VAL A 153 15.93 8.37 -2.83
C VAL A 153 16.98 7.56 -2.06
N GLU A 154 17.48 8.11 -0.95
CA GLU A 154 18.26 7.34 0.00
C GLU A 154 17.34 6.31 0.66
N VAL A 155 17.75 5.05 0.64
CA VAL A 155 16.97 3.92 1.15
C VAL A 155 17.83 3.06 2.06
N LEU A 156 17.18 2.45 3.05
CA LEU A 156 17.76 1.41 3.87
C LEU A 156 17.55 0.06 3.21
N LEU A 157 18.62 -0.73 3.11
CA LEU A 157 18.57 -2.14 2.76
C LEU A 157 18.72 -2.97 4.03
N LYS A 158 17.69 -3.71 4.41
CA LYS A 158 17.75 -4.64 5.54
C LYS A 158 17.70 -6.07 5.03
N LYS A 159 18.67 -6.87 5.46
CA LYS A 159 18.74 -8.29 5.05
C LYS A 159 17.46 -9.00 5.47
N ILE A 160 16.87 -9.74 4.54
CA ILE A 160 15.81 -10.71 4.85
C ILE A 160 16.49 -11.97 5.34
N ASP A 161 16.04 -12.48 6.48
CA ASP A 161 16.57 -13.70 7.07
C ASP A 161 16.39 -14.87 6.09
N ASP A 162 17.44 -15.68 5.88
CA ASP A 162 17.44 -16.80 4.94
C ASP A 162 16.40 -17.87 5.33
N SER A 163 15.99 -17.93 6.61
CA SER A 163 14.86 -18.75 7.06
C SER A 163 13.53 -18.37 6.40
N CYS A 164 13.41 -17.16 5.84
CA CYS A 164 12.21 -16.72 5.14
C CYS A 164 12.04 -17.35 3.75
N VAL A 165 13.10 -17.93 3.19
CA VAL A 165 13.10 -18.52 1.85
C VAL A 165 12.42 -19.90 1.85
N HIS A 166 12.10 -20.45 3.03
CA HIS A 166 11.46 -21.76 3.20
C HIS A 166 9.96 -21.71 3.53
N PHE A 167 9.31 -20.54 3.45
CA PHE A 167 7.88 -20.43 3.74
C PHE A 167 6.99 -21.11 2.68
N ARG A 168 5.84 -21.61 3.15
CA ARG A 168 4.93 -22.45 2.37
C ARG A 168 3.83 -21.67 1.65
N SER A 169 3.63 -20.38 1.96
CA SER A 169 2.65 -19.51 1.31
C SER A 169 3.06 -18.03 1.31
N PRO A 170 2.59 -17.22 0.34
CA PRO A 170 2.80 -15.76 0.32
C PRO A 170 2.23 -15.02 1.54
N GLY A 171 1.16 -15.55 2.15
CA GLY A 171 0.54 -14.98 3.36
C GLY A 171 1.44 -15.13 4.59
N ASP A 172 2.10 -16.28 4.74
CA ASP A 172 3.06 -16.51 5.83
C ASP A 172 4.30 -15.61 5.67
N PHE A 173 4.80 -15.47 4.44
CA PHE A 173 5.87 -14.52 4.14
C PHE A 173 5.46 -13.08 4.47
N LEU A 174 4.26 -12.66 4.07
CA LEU A 174 3.75 -11.32 4.40
C LEU A 174 3.65 -11.11 5.91
N ASN A 175 3.17 -12.11 6.67
CA ASN A 175 3.07 -12.01 8.13
C ASN A 175 4.45 -11.92 8.79
N GLU A 176 5.43 -12.68 8.32
CA GLU A 176 6.80 -12.60 8.82
C GLU A 176 7.45 -11.26 8.45
N ILE A 177 7.30 -10.78 7.21
CA ILE A 177 7.79 -9.45 6.81
C ILE A 177 7.11 -8.35 7.66
N LYS A 178 5.78 -8.43 7.87
CA LYS A 178 5.06 -7.50 8.77
C LYS A 178 5.60 -7.57 10.20
N SER A 179 5.89 -8.77 10.70
CA SER A 179 6.43 -9.01 12.05
C SER A 179 7.86 -8.50 12.21
N GLN A 180 8.73 -8.79 11.24
CA GLN A 180 10.15 -8.40 11.23
C GLN A 180 10.32 -6.89 11.14
N PHE A 181 9.50 -6.23 10.31
CA PHE A 181 9.64 -4.81 10.00
C PHE A 181 8.59 -3.92 10.68
N LYS A 182 7.73 -4.49 11.55
CA LYS A 182 6.61 -3.80 12.22
C LYS A 182 5.75 -3.01 11.22
N LEU A 183 5.41 -3.63 10.09
CA LEU A 183 4.56 -3.01 9.08
C LEU A 183 3.10 -3.00 9.55
N ASN A 184 2.76 -2.11 10.49
CA ASN A 184 1.43 -2.02 11.09
C ASN A 184 0.62 -0.94 10.41
N THR A 185 -0.46 -1.27 9.70
CA THR A 185 -1.23 -0.44 8.74
C THR A 185 -1.80 0.90 9.25
N CYS A 186 -1.43 1.36 10.45
CA CYS A 186 -1.78 2.67 11.02
C CYS A 186 -0.52 3.47 11.37
N ASP A 187 -0.24 4.46 10.52
CA ASP A 187 0.35 5.78 10.75
C ASP A 187 1.80 5.98 11.22
N ILE A 188 2.53 4.98 11.72
CA ILE A 188 4.00 5.13 11.89
C ILE A 188 4.71 3.84 11.49
N ILE A 189 4.74 3.58 10.17
CA ILE A 189 5.48 2.47 9.56
C ILE A 189 6.61 3.07 8.73
N ILE A 190 7.83 2.54 8.91
CA ILE A 190 8.90 2.78 7.96
C ILE A 190 8.43 2.29 6.58
N LYS A 191 8.33 3.19 5.61
CA LYS A 191 7.80 2.84 4.28
C LYS A 191 8.66 1.76 3.65
N CYS A 192 8.05 0.62 3.33
CA CYS A 192 8.66 -0.40 2.51
C CYS A 192 8.42 -0.04 1.04
N TYR A 193 9.49 0.12 0.28
CA TYR A 193 9.42 0.40 -1.15
C TYR A 193 9.47 -0.86 -2.00
N GLY A 194 10.17 -1.89 -1.54
CA GLY A 194 10.39 -3.06 -2.37
C GLY A 194 11.25 -4.15 -1.77
N ILE A 195 11.50 -5.16 -2.59
CA ILE A 195 12.42 -6.26 -2.35
C ILE A 195 13.46 -6.25 -3.46
N THR A 196 14.71 -6.52 -3.11
CA THR A 196 15.82 -6.70 -4.07
C THR A 196 16.59 -7.97 -3.72
N ARG A 197 17.39 -8.47 -4.66
CA ARG A 197 18.34 -9.56 -4.42
C ARG A 197 19.72 -9.20 -4.96
N ASP A 198 20.73 -9.28 -4.12
CA ASP A 198 22.11 -9.17 -4.55
C ASP A 198 22.46 -10.37 -5.45
N PRO A 199 22.83 -10.14 -6.72
CA PRO A 199 23.13 -11.22 -7.66
C PRO A 199 24.43 -11.96 -7.32
N TYR A 200 25.34 -11.37 -6.54
CA TYR A 200 26.62 -11.97 -6.17
C TYR A 200 26.50 -12.87 -4.94
N THR A 201 25.84 -12.39 -3.88
CA THR A 201 25.67 -13.16 -2.64
C THR A 201 24.40 -13.98 -2.63
N GLY A 202 23.44 -13.68 -3.50
CA GLY A 202 22.11 -14.28 -3.51
C GLY A 202 21.19 -13.76 -2.39
N THR A 203 21.68 -12.84 -1.56
CA THR A 203 20.97 -12.29 -0.39
C THR A 203 19.79 -11.43 -0.80
N TYR A 204 18.63 -11.63 -0.18
CA TYR A 204 17.49 -10.74 -0.34
C TYR A 204 17.50 -9.61 0.68
N PHE A 205 17.10 -8.43 0.24
CA PHE A 205 16.94 -7.25 1.09
C PHE A 205 15.56 -6.64 0.92
N MET A 206 15.02 -6.15 2.04
CA MET A 206 13.93 -5.17 2.02
C MET A 206 14.51 -3.79 1.75
N VAL A 207 13.91 -3.06 0.82
CA VAL A 207 14.24 -1.66 0.52
C VAL A 207 13.23 -0.77 1.22
N MET A 208 13.72 0.10 2.10
CA MET A 208 12.88 0.89 2.99
C MET A 208 13.32 2.36 3.04
N GLN A 209 12.45 3.22 3.55
CA GLN A 209 12.81 4.59 3.95
C GLN A 209 13.84 4.59 5.09
#